data_AF-A0AAU9VRT0-F1
#
_entry.id   AF-A0AAU9VRT0-F1
#
_cell.length_a   1.000
_cell.length_b   1.000
_cell.length_c   1.000
_cell.angle_alpha   90.00
_cell.angle_beta   90.00
_cell.angle_gamma   90.00
#
_symmetry.space_group_name_H-M   'P 1'
#
loop_
_entity.id
_entity.type
_entity.pdbx_description
1 polymer ?
#
loop_
_entity_poly.entity_id
_entity_poly.type
_entity_poly.pdbx_seq_one_letter_code
_entity_poly.pdbx_strand_id
1 'polypeptide(L)'
;MADEVHIDEKVKRYEEFLNERLRKDLETVLKTQGQVNSKIAEYLQLKSVIENIKNRDGGSGKALKTQVDLGCNFYCQAQITDPSKILVSVGYGFYVEFTLDEAQEFIEKKCAQLTAYASKLGNDSANIKARIKLVMEGLRELQDIGPYRDESRPLWMVKVPDFSQEFKGQDNSFPCLTEQSPRSRHFGAEPMYSKVNSGYKTFLNDEPYHFKYNDGVIPQLQVAYETWGELNEAKDNVVLLCTGLSASSHAKSHPDNPTPGWWENFVGPGCALDTDKFFIICCNNLGGCYGSSGPSSINPLTKKHYATTFPIVSVDDMVHAFFLALDSLGIQKVHAVVGSSLGGMSSLLSAALYPDRVGRVVSISACAQSHPASIALRYVQRRVLMSDPNWNKGFYYDGPYPRLGMKHAREVATITYRSGPEWEQRFGRKRIDDPPEVSPNLCPEFEIESYLDYQGDSFCYKYDPNSLLYISKAMDLFDLGEGFSSLVEGVARVQCPTLVLGVQSDVLFPVTQQREIERLLKEAQNHKVTYYELPSIYGHDTFLLDVVAVGAAVKGHIETDLKIHGKGKDPTMNKSKNF
;
A
#
# COMPACT_ATOMS: atom_id res chain seq x y z
N MET A 1 -50.55 -29.20 -31.47
CA MET A 1 -50.09 -30.44 -30.79
C MET A 1 -49.02 -31.21 -31.55
N ALA A 2 -49.22 -31.79 -32.75
CA ALA A 2 -48.15 -32.51 -33.45
C ALA A 2 -47.04 -31.60 -34.02
N ASP A 3 -47.40 -30.41 -34.50
CA ASP A 3 -46.44 -29.43 -35.07
C ASP A 3 -45.64 -28.67 -34.00
N GLU A 4 -46.23 -28.38 -32.84
CA GLU A 4 -45.54 -27.69 -31.72
C GLU A 4 -44.45 -28.55 -31.09
N VAL A 5 -44.71 -29.85 -30.91
CA VAL A 5 -43.71 -30.80 -30.35
C VAL A 5 -42.49 -30.94 -31.28
N HIS A 6 -42.69 -30.79 -32.59
CA HIS A 6 -41.61 -30.87 -33.57
C HIS A 6 -40.75 -29.59 -33.65
N ILE A 7 -41.32 -28.44 -33.27
CA ILE A 7 -40.62 -27.15 -33.20
C ILE A 7 -39.72 -27.11 -31.95
N ASP A 8 -40.21 -27.55 -30.79
CA ASP A 8 -39.43 -27.58 -29.54
C ASP A 8 -38.19 -28.49 -29.61
N GLU A 9 -38.29 -29.66 -30.26
CA GLU A 9 -37.13 -30.54 -30.47
C GLU A 9 -36.07 -29.92 -31.39
N LYS A 10 -36.47 -29.15 -32.40
CA LYS A 10 -35.53 -28.46 -33.30
C LYS A 10 -34.84 -27.30 -32.60
N VAL A 11 -35.60 -26.50 -31.86
CA VAL A 11 -35.08 -25.40 -31.03
C VAL A 11 -34.02 -25.92 -30.06
N LYS A 12 -34.32 -27.01 -29.34
CA LYS A 12 -33.39 -27.61 -28.40
C LYS A 12 -32.09 -28.08 -29.07
N ARG A 13 -32.16 -28.70 -30.25
CA ARG A 13 -30.96 -29.10 -31.03
C ARG A 13 -30.12 -27.91 -31.49
N TYR A 14 -30.74 -26.79 -31.85
CA TYR A 14 -30.02 -25.57 -32.23
C TYR A 14 -29.37 -24.87 -31.03
N GLU A 15 -30.04 -24.85 -29.87
CA GLU A 15 -29.46 -24.35 -28.62
C GLU A 15 -28.28 -25.21 -28.15
N GLU A 16 -28.41 -26.54 -28.24
CA GLU A 16 -27.33 -27.49 -27.98
C GLU A 16 -26.15 -27.26 -28.94
N PHE A 17 -26.38 -27.14 -30.24
CA PHE A 17 -25.32 -26.83 -31.21
C PHE A 17 -24.63 -25.47 -30.93
N LEU A 18 -25.40 -24.46 -30.54
CA LEU A 18 -24.86 -23.14 -30.24
C LEU A 18 -23.99 -23.14 -28.98
N ASN A 19 -24.45 -23.77 -27.90
CA ASN A 19 -23.75 -23.81 -26.62
C ASN A 19 -22.61 -24.82 -26.61
N GLU A 20 -22.83 -26.03 -27.11
CA GLU A 20 -21.85 -27.11 -27.01
C GLU A 20 -20.81 -27.11 -28.14
N ARG A 21 -21.12 -26.46 -29.26
CA ARG A 21 -20.21 -26.37 -30.41
C ARG A 21 -19.72 -24.95 -30.68
N LEU A 22 -20.59 -24.03 -31.09
CA LEU A 22 -20.12 -22.72 -31.58
C LEU A 22 -19.49 -21.84 -30.49
N ARG A 23 -20.09 -21.76 -29.29
CA ARG A 23 -19.51 -21.01 -28.16
C ARG A 23 -18.21 -21.64 -27.67
N LYS A 24 -18.16 -22.98 -27.60
CA LYS A 24 -16.95 -23.72 -27.22
C LYS A 24 -15.81 -23.58 -28.23
N ASP A 25 -16.13 -23.61 -29.52
CA ASP A 25 -15.18 -23.38 -30.61
C ASP A 25 -14.65 -21.93 -30.54
N LEU A 26 -15.52 -20.94 -30.25
CA LEU A 26 -15.11 -19.55 -30.05
C LEU A 26 -14.17 -19.38 -28.86
N GLU A 27 -14.51 -19.95 -27.70
CA GLU A 27 -13.65 -19.94 -26.51
C GLU A 27 -12.29 -20.58 -26.79
N THR A 28 -12.27 -21.70 -27.52
CA THR A 28 -11.03 -22.39 -27.90
C THR A 28 -10.16 -21.53 -28.81
N VAL A 29 -10.75 -20.86 -29.81
CA VAL A 29 -10.03 -19.97 -30.72
C VAL A 29 -9.48 -18.75 -29.98
N LEU A 30 -10.27 -18.13 -29.09
CA LEU A 30 -9.83 -16.98 -28.29
C LEU A 30 -8.71 -17.36 -27.30
N LYS A 31 -8.83 -18.51 -26.63
CA LYS A 31 -7.77 -19.04 -25.76
C LYS A 31 -6.48 -19.31 -26.54
N THR A 32 -6.58 -19.91 -27.72
CA THR A 32 -5.42 -20.17 -28.59
C THR A 32 -4.79 -18.86 -29.07
N GLN A 33 -5.60 -17.86 -29.44
CA GLN A 33 -5.12 -16.53 -29.83
C GLN A 33 -4.37 -15.85 -28.68
N GLY A 34 -4.88 -15.93 -27.45
CA GLY A 34 -4.20 -15.43 -26.25
C GLY A 34 -2.84 -16.09 -26.02
N GLN A 35 -2.76 -17.42 -26.16
CA GLN A 35 -1.50 -18.17 -26.04
C GLN A 35 -0.49 -17.79 -27.12
N VAL A 36 -0.92 -17.58 -28.37
CA VAL A 36 -0.05 -17.14 -29.47
C VAL A 36 0.47 -15.73 -29.21
N ASN A 37 -0.38 -14.81 -28.73
CA ASN A 37 0.03 -13.44 -28.39
C ASN A 37 1.05 -13.40 -27.24
N SER A 38 0.87 -14.25 -26.22
CA SER A 38 1.86 -14.40 -25.13
C SER A 38 3.22 -14.84 -25.66
N LYS A 39 3.25 -15.83 -26.57
CA LYS A 39 4.50 -16.29 -27.20
C LYS A 39 5.17 -15.20 -28.04
N ILE A 40 4.39 -14.37 -28.75
CA ILE A 40 4.95 -13.22 -29.49
C ILE A 40 5.65 -12.26 -28.53
N ALA A 41 5.04 -11.96 -27.38
CA ALA A 41 5.63 -11.09 -26.37
C ALA A 41 6.95 -11.66 -25.80
N GLU A 42 7.02 -12.95 -25.52
CA GLU A 42 8.24 -13.64 -25.07
C GLU A 42 9.38 -13.50 -26.09
N TYR A 43 9.10 -13.69 -27.37
CA TYR A 43 10.08 -13.53 -28.45
C TYR A 43 10.56 -12.08 -28.62
N LEU A 44 9.67 -11.09 -28.45
CA LEU A 44 10.04 -9.67 -28.48
C LEU A 44 10.90 -9.27 -27.27
N GLN A 45 10.62 -9.83 -26.10
CA GLN A 45 11.45 -9.66 -24.91
C GLN A 45 12.85 -10.25 -25.12
N LEU A 46 12.93 -11.46 -25.70
CA LEU A 46 14.21 -12.07 -26.06
C LEU A 46 15.00 -11.22 -27.07
N LYS A 47 14.33 -10.62 -28.06
CA LYS A 47 14.96 -9.69 -29.02
C LYS A 47 15.59 -8.51 -28.30
N SER A 48 14.87 -7.88 -27.38
CA SER A 48 15.38 -6.77 -26.58
C SER A 48 16.60 -7.16 -25.74
N VAL A 49 16.61 -8.37 -25.15
CA VAL A 49 17.77 -8.89 -24.41
C VAL A 49 18.98 -9.08 -25.33
N ILE A 50 18.80 -9.63 -26.52
CA ILE A 50 19.88 -9.82 -27.51
C ILE A 50 20.46 -8.48 -27.96
N GLU A 51 19.61 -7.49 -28.27
CA GLU A 51 20.04 -6.15 -28.66
C GLU A 51 20.86 -5.48 -27.54
N ASN A 52 20.44 -5.63 -26.28
CA ASN A 52 21.19 -5.14 -25.13
C ASN A 52 22.54 -5.82 -24.95
N ILE A 53 22.68 -7.11 -25.28
CA ILE A 53 23.96 -7.83 -25.27
C ILE A 53 24.86 -7.33 -26.40
N LYS A 54 24.32 -7.13 -27.61
CA LYS A 54 25.08 -6.63 -28.79
C LYS A 54 25.59 -5.20 -28.59
N ASN A 55 24.79 -4.34 -27.97
CA ASN A 55 25.14 -2.92 -27.78
C ASN A 55 26.12 -2.66 -26.64
N ARG A 56 26.57 -3.70 -25.92
CA ARG A 56 27.27 -3.57 -24.64
C ARG A 56 28.78 -3.40 -24.70
N ASP A 57 29.44 -3.47 -25.88
CA ASP A 57 30.78 -2.89 -26.18
C ASP A 57 31.41 -3.54 -27.42
N GLY A 58 31.98 -2.73 -28.32
CA GLY A 58 32.72 -3.04 -29.56
C GLY A 58 33.58 -4.32 -29.68
N GLY A 59 32.97 -5.50 -29.60
CA GLY A 59 33.56 -6.79 -30.02
C GLY A 59 34.52 -7.47 -29.04
N SER A 60 34.64 -7.05 -27.78
CA SER A 60 35.47 -7.76 -26.79
C SER A 60 34.60 -8.63 -25.88
N GLY A 61 34.62 -9.95 -26.09
CA GLY A 61 33.88 -10.98 -25.33
C GLY A 61 34.24 -11.09 -23.85
N LYS A 62 33.95 -10.04 -23.07
CA LYS A 62 34.03 -10.07 -21.61
C LYS A 62 32.87 -10.85 -21.01
N ALA A 63 33.15 -11.53 -19.89
CA ALA A 63 32.18 -12.35 -19.21
C ALA A 63 30.96 -11.54 -18.70
N LEU A 64 29.75 -12.01 -18.98
CA LEU A 64 28.49 -11.40 -18.57
C LEU A 64 28.08 -11.88 -17.18
N LYS A 65 27.98 -10.97 -16.21
CA LYS A 65 27.37 -11.26 -14.91
C LYS A 65 25.85 -11.10 -15.03
N THR A 66 25.10 -12.15 -14.72
CA THR A 66 23.64 -12.16 -14.74
C THR A 66 23.08 -12.95 -13.56
N GLN A 67 21.79 -12.77 -13.27
CA GLN A 67 21.05 -13.59 -12.31
C GLN A 67 20.29 -14.67 -13.08
N VAL A 68 20.46 -15.93 -12.70
CA VAL A 68 19.78 -17.08 -13.31
C VAL A 68 18.74 -17.60 -12.32
N ASP A 69 17.49 -17.67 -12.76
CA ASP A 69 16.42 -18.31 -12.00
C ASP A 69 16.61 -19.83 -12.03
N LEU A 70 16.73 -20.45 -10.86
CA LEU A 70 16.82 -21.90 -10.69
C LEU A 70 15.46 -22.53 -10.35
N GLY A 71 14.38 -21.74 -10.38
CA GLY A 71 13.01 -22.13 -10.04
C GLY A 71 12.54 -21.49 -8.74
N CYS A 72 11.21 -21.37 -8.56
CA CYS A 72 10.59 -20.77 -7.38
C CYS A 72 11.07 -19.34 -7.07
N ASN A 73 11.43 -18.55 -8.09
CA ASN A 73 12.03 -17.22 -7.96
C ASN A 73 13.34 -17.22 -7.15
N PHE A 74 14.10 -18.31 -7.20
CA PHE A 74 15.42 -18.41 -6.58
C PHE A 74 16.50 -18.06 -7.61
N TYR A 75 17.16 -16.93 -7.41
CA TYR A 75 18.16 -16.41 -8.35
C TYR A 75 19.58 -16.66 -7.85
N CYS A 76 20.44 -17.19 -8.72
CA CYS A 76 21.86 -17.33 -8.47
C CYS A 76 22.65 -16.41 -9.41
N GLN A 77 23.69 -15.77 -8.87
CA GLN A 77 24.59 -14.95 -9.67
C GLN A 77 25.48 -15.86 -10.52
N ALA A 78 25.29 -15.82 -11.84
CA ALA A 78 26.08 -16.56 -12.80
C ALA A 78 26.99 -15.62 -13.60
N GLN A 79 28.17 -16.13 -13.94
CA GLN A 79 29.11 -15.46 -14.85
C GLN A 79 29.20 -16.26 -16.14
N ILE A 80 28.64 -15.72 -17.21
CA ILE A 80 28.70 -16.31 -18.55
C ILE A 80 30.01 -15.89 -19.20
N THR A 81 30.90 -16.84 -19.44
CA THR A 81 32.26 -16.58 -19.95
C THR A 81 32.28 -16.13 -21.40
N ASP A 82 31.31 -16.55 -22.21
CA ASP A 82 31.16 -16.17 -23.62
C ASP A 82 29.69 -15.85 -23.93
N PRO A 83 29.32 -14.55 -24.04
CA PRO A 83 27.96 -14.14 -24.37
C PRO A 83 27.69 -14.08 -25.89
N SER A 84 28.62 -14.53 -26.74
CA SER A 84 28.47 -14.46 -28.21
C SER A 84 27.45 -15.46 -28.76
N LYS A 85 27.07 -16.45 -27.96
CA LYS A 85 26.11 -17.50 -28.30
C LYS A 85 25.05 -17.66 -27.23
N ILE A 86 23.85 -18.03 -27.65
CA ILE A 86 22.70 -18.29 -26.78
C ILE A 86 21.98 -19.56 -27.20
N LEU A 87 21.36 -20.23 -26.22
CA LEU A 87 20.45 -21.33 -26.48
C LEU A 87 19.04 -20.79 -26.67
N VAL A 88 18.48 -20.94 -27.86
CA VAL A 88 17.09 -20.57 -28.16
C VAL A 88 16.25 -21.83 -28.22
N SER A 89 15.12 -21.83 -27.50
CA SER A 89 14.14 -22.90 -27.62
C SER A 89 13.47 -22.83 -28.99
N VAL A 90 13.59 -23.90 -29.78
CA VAL A 90 12.95 -24.00 -31.11
C VAL A 90 11.64 -24.79 -31.08
N GLY A 91 11.22 -25.25 -29.89
CA GLY A 91 10.02 -26.04 -29.66
C GLY A 91 10.30 -27.53 -29.39
N TYR A 92 9.27 -28.26 -28.95
CA TYR A 92 9.33 -29.70 -28.63
C TYR A 92 10.45 -30.11 -27.65
N GLY A 93 10.88 -29.20 -26.78
CA GLY A 93 11.97 -29.45 -25.83
C GLY A 93 13.37 -29.34 -26.41
N PHE A 94 13.52 -28.94 -27.67
CA PHE A 94 14.83 -28.72 -28.29
C PHE A 94 15.31 -27.28 -28.10
N TYR A 95 16.60 -27.17 -27.79
CA TYR A 95 17.34 -25.92 -27.72
C TYR A 95 18.46 -25.97 -28.74
N VAL A 96 18.61 -24.91 -29.52
CA VAL A 96 19.67 -24.78 -30.51
C VAL A 96 20.56 -23.63 -30.09
N GLU A 97 21.87 -23.86 -30.18
CA GLU A 97 22.86 -22.81 -29.97
C GLU A 97 22.91 -21.92 -31.22
N PHE A 98 22.66 -20.63 -31.03
CA PHE A 98 22.72 -19.61 -32.06
C PHE A 98 23.73 -18.55 -31.68
N THR A 99 24.40 -17.98 -32.67
CA THR A 99 25.01 -16.65 -32.52
C THR A 99 23.92 -15.59 -32.31
N LEU A 100 24.29 -14.43 -31.77
CA LEU A 100 23.33 -13.34 -31.53
C LEU A 100 22.60 -12.88 -32.82
N ASP A 101 23.29 -12.89 -33.96
CA ASP A 101 22.71 -12.52 -35.27
C ASP A 101 21.75 -13.60 -35.80
N GLU A 102 22.13 -14.88 -35.72
CA GLU A 102 21.25 -15.98 -36.14
C GLU A 102 20.01 -16.08 -35.26
N ALA A 103 20.14 -15.82 -33.97
CA ALA A 103 19.00 -15.76 -33.04
C ALA A 103 18.05 -14.61 -33.39
N GLN A 104 18.57 -13.44 -33.75
CA GLN A 104 17.76 -12.30 -34.16
C GLN A 104 16.98 -12.60 -35.46
N GLU A 105 17.62 -13.21 -36.45
CA GLU A 105 16.95 -13.62 -37.70
C GLU A 105 15.86 -14.67 -37.45
N PHE A 106 16.14 -15.65 -36.58
CA PHE A 106 15.17 -16.66 -36.17
C PHE A 106 13.95 -16.04 -35.50
N ILE A 107 14.16 -15.12 -34.55
CA ILE A 107 13.09 -14.44 -33.80
C ILE A 107 12.20 -13.63 -34.75
N GLU A 108 12.79 -12.91 -35.70
CA GLU A 108 12.02 -12.12 -36.69
C GLU A 108 11.13 -13.01 -37.55
N LYS A 109 11.66 -14.12 -38.08
CA LYS A 109 10.88 -15.10 -38.84
C LYS A 109 9.77 -15.72 -37.99
N LYS A 110 10.05 -16.05 -36.72
CA LYS A 110 9.05 -16.63 -35.81
C LYS A 110 7.96 -15.64 -35.42
N CYS A 111 8.30 -14.39 -35.13
CA CYS A 111 7.32 -13.35 -34.84
C CYS A 111 6.40 -13.10 -36.04
N ALA A 112 6.96 -13.04 -37.26
CA ALA A 112 6.17 -12.89 -38.48
C ALA A 112 5.19 -14.06 -38.68
N GLN A 113 5.65 -15.30 -38.51
CA GLN A 113 4.79 -16.50 -38.59
C GLN A 113 3.67 -16.50 -37.55
N LEU A 114 4.00 -16.21 -36.28
CA LEU A 114 3.03 -16.19 -35.19
C LEU A 114 2.02 -15.05 -35.36
N THR A 115 2.45 -13.89 -35.85
CA THR A 115 1.57 -12.75 -36.12
C THR A 115 0.57 -13.07 -37.24
N ALA A 116 1.03 -13.70 -38.32
CA ALA A 116 0.15 -14.17 -39.38
C ALA A 116 -0.87 -15.22 -38.88
N TYR A 117 -0.44 -16.12 -38.00
CA TYR A 117 -1.33 -17.11 -37.38
C TYR A 117 -2.35 -16.46 -36.43
N ALA A 118 -1.92 -15.49 -35.61
CA ALA A 118 -2.81 -14.73 -34.73
C ALA A 118 -3.86 -13.94 -35.51
N SER A 119 -3.49 -13.37 -36.66
CA SER A 119 -4.43 -12.71 -37.57
C SER A 119 -5.46 -13.68 -38.15
N LYS A 120 -5.04 -14.90 -38.55
CA LYS A 120 -5.95 -15.96 -39.01
C LYS A 120 -6.94 -16.36 -37.90
N LEU A 121 -6.47 -16.58 -36.68
CA LEU A 121 -7.34 -16.87 -35.52
C LEU A 121 -8.32 -15.72 -35.22
N GLY A 122 -7.88 -14.47 -35.42
CA GLY A 122 -8.75 -13.29 -35.35
C GLY A 122 -9.90 -13.36 -36.35
N ASN A 123 -9.61 -13.67 -37.61
CA ASN A 123 -10.62 -13.85 -38.66
C ASN A 123 -11.55 -15.05 -38.36
N ASP A 124 -11.01 -16.17 -37.90
CA ASP A 124 -11.79 -17.35 -37.52
C ASP A 124 -12.75 -17.04 -36.36
N SER A 125 -12.30 -16.28 -35.35
CA SER A 125 -13.15 -15.84 -34.23
C SER A 125 -14.29 -14.93 -34.70
N ALA A 126 -14.03 -14.03 -35.65
CA ALA A 126 -15.03 -13.15 -36.23
C ALA A 126 -16.09 -13.95 -37.02
N ASN A 127 -15.64 -14.94 -37.80
CA ASN A 127 -16.52 -15.85 -38.53
C ASN A 127 -17.41 -16.69 -37.60
N ILE A 128 -16.86 -17.23 -36.51
CA ILE A 128 -17.65 -18.00 -35.52
C ILE A 128 -18.67 -17.08 -34.83
N LYS A 129 -18.28 -15.87 -34.42
CA LYS A 129 -19.21 -14.88 -33.85
C LYS A 129 -20.37 -14.55 -34.81
N ALA A 130 -20.08 -14.37 -36.10
CA ALA A 130 -21.11 -14.13 -37.11
C ALA A 130 -22.07 -15.32 -37.26
N ARG A 131 -21.55 -16.55 -37.23
CA ARG A 131 -22.38 -17.78 -37.26
C ARG A 131 -23.27 -17.93 -36.02
N ILE A 132 -22.74 -17.63 -34.83
CA ILE A 132 -23.53 -17.60 -33.59
C ILE A 132 -24.69 -16.61 -33.74
N LYS A 133 -24.43 -15.42 -34.28
CA LYS A 133 -25.47 -14.40 -34.50
C LYS A 133 -26.56 -14.91 -35.45
N LEU A 134 -26.20 -15.51 -36.58
CA LEU A 134 -27.15 -16.08 -37.54
C LEU A 134 -28.02 -17.20 -36.93
N VAL A 135 -27.44 -18.10 -36.14
CA VAL A 135 -28.18 -19.20 -35.50
C VAL A 135 -29.13 -18.67 -34.41
N MET A 136 -28.71 -17.66 -33.64
CA MET A 136 -29.59 -17.00 -32.66
C MET A 136 -30.78 -16.30 -33.32
N GLU A 137 -30.59 -15.76 -34.52
CA GLU A 137 -31.63 -15.09 -35.29
C GLU A 137 -32.66 -16.10 -35.82
N GLY A 138 -32.20 -17.23 -36.38
CA GLY A 138 -33.09 -18.33 -36.80
C GLY A 138 -33.84 -19.01 -35.65
N LEU A 139 -33.23 -19.12 -34.46
CA LEU A 139 -33.90 -19.62 -33.26
C LEU A 139 -35.06 -18.72 -32.81
N ARG A 140 -34.91 -17.39 -32.93
CA ARG A 140 -35.95 -16.42 -32.57
C ARG A 140 -37.11 -16.42 -33.54
N GLU A 141 -36.83 -16.53 -34.85
CA GLU A 141 -37.87 -16.70 -35.87
C GLU A 141 -38.71 -17.96 -35.62
N LEU A 142 -38.08 -19.08 -35.25
CA LEU A 142 -38.78 -20.34 -34.94
C LEU A 142 -39.63 -20.27 -33.66
N GLN A 143 -39.30 -19.35 -32.73
CA GLN A 143 -40.02 -19.16 -31.47
C GLN A 143 -41.07 -18.05 -31.53
N ASP A 144 -41.28 -17.43 -32.71
CA ASP A 144 -42.16 -16.26 -32.93
C ASP A 144 -41.84 -15.09 -31.97
N ILE A 145 -40.58 -15.02 -31.55
CA ILE A 145 -40.03 -13.93 -30.75
C ILE A 145 -39.52 -12.91 -31.76
N GLY A 146 -40.06 -11.69 -31.72
CA GLY A 146 -39.66 -10.61 -32.63
C GLY A 146 -38.13 -10.44 -32.74
N PRO A 147 -37.65 -9.83 -33.84
CA PRO A 147 -36.23 -9.81 -34.20
C PRO A 147 -35.36 -9.36 -33.03
N TYR A 148 -34.17 -9.97 -32.90
CA TYR A 148 -33.18 -9.56 -31.90
C TYR A 148 -32.89 -8.07 -32.05
N ARG A 149 -33.47 -7.25 -31.16
CA ARG A 149 -33.08 -5.85 -31.00
C ARG A 149 -31.72 -5.84 -30.33
N ASP A 150 -30.72 -5.95 -31.17
CA ASP A 150 -29.35 -5.61 -30.86
C ASP A 150 -29.32 -4.09 -30.62
N GLU A 151 -29.31 -3.67 -29.36
CA GLU A 151 -29.04 -2.27 -29.01
C GLU A 151 -27.57 -1.89 -29.27
N SER A 152 -26.75 -2.79 -29.84
CA SER A 152 -25.54 -2.37 -30.55
C SER A 152 -25.89 -1.89 -31.97
N ARG A 153 -25.86 -0.56 -32.14
CA ARG A 153 -25.92 0.08 -33.47
C ARG A 153 -24.94 -0.61 -34.44
N PRO A 154 -25.32 -0.89 -35.70
CA PRO A 154 -24.36 -1.38 -36.69
C PRO A 154 -23.25 -0.35 -36.92
N LEU A 155 -22.02 -0.70 -36.57
CA LEU A 155 -20.80 0.13 -36.66
C LEU A 155 -20.39 0.55 -38.09
N TRP A 156 -21.19 0.28 -39.12
CA TRP A 156 -20.86 0.63 -40.51
C TRP A 156 -21.98 1.34 -41.28
N MET A 157 -23.00 1.87 -40.58
CA MET A 157 -23.86 2.94 -41.11
C MET A 157 -23.85 4.14 -40.19
N VAL A 158 -22.66 4.65 -39.88
CA VAL A 158 -22.53 6.07 -39.52
C VAL A 158 -22.53 6.80 -40.86
N LYS A 159 -23.62 7.52 -41.19
CA LYS A 159 -23.49 8.62 -42.17
C LYS A 159 -22.30 9.42 -41.69
N VAL A 160 -21.22 9.49 -42.47
CA VAL A 160 -20.11 10.41 -42.18
C VAL A 160 -20.75 11.79 -42.11
N PRO A 161 -20.92 12.38 -40.91
CA PRO A 161 -21.46 13.72 -40.79
C PRO A 161 -20.51 14.65 -41.52
N ASP A 162 -21.03 15.72 -42.09
CA ASP A 162 -20.17 16.80 -42.56
C ASP A 162 -19.44 17.40 -41.35
N PHE A 163 -18.22 16.88 -41.08
CA PHE A 163 -17.36 17.33 -39.99
C PHE A 163 -16.80 18.74 -40.21
N SER A 164 -17.15 19.42 -41.31
CA SER A 164 -16.84 20.84 -41.48
C SER A 164 -17.72 21.75 -40.60
N GLN A 165 -18.83 21.25 -40.03
CA GLN A 165 -19.74 22.06 -39.18
C GLN A 165 -20.27 21.41 -37.89
N GLU A 166 -20.07 20.11 -37.63
CA GLU A 166 -20.54 19.48 -36.38
C GLU A 166 -19.39 18.83 -35.58
N PHE A 167 -18.71 19.61 -34.74
CA PHE A 167 -17.98 19.06 -33.60
C PHE A 167 -18.98 18.68 -32.49
N LYS A 168 -19.07 17.38 -32.16
CA LYS A 168 -19.88 16.83 -31.06
C LYS A 168 -18.96 16.19 -30.01
N GLY A 169 -18.11 17.01 -29.39
CA GLY A 169 -17.28 16.61 -28.25
C GLY A 169 -18.00 16.76 -26.91
N GLN A 170 -17.32 16.41 -25.82
CA GLN A 170 -17.83 16.67 -24.47
C GLN A 170 -17.83 18.17 -24.17
N ASP A 171 -18.80 18.59 -23.35
CA ASP A 171 -18.81 19.92 -22.78
C ASP A 171 -17.63 20.10 -21.80
N ASN A 172 -17.04 21.29 -21.79
CA ASN A 172 -15.87 21.64 -20.98
C ASN A 172 -16.28 22.23 -19.62
N SER A 173 -17.52 22.02 -19.18
CA SER A 173 -18.06 22.58 -17.94
C SER A 173 -17.59 21.85 -16.66
N PHE A 174 -17.00 20.66 -16.79
CA PHE A 174 -16.44 19.82 -15.69
C PHE A 174 -17.07 20.10 -14.31
N PRO A 175 -18.37 19.83 -14.13
CA PRO A 175 -19.08 20.19 -12.91
C PRO A 175 -18.48 19.52 -11.67
N CYS A 176 -17.86 18.35 -11.79
CA CYS A 176 -17.11 17.72 -10.70
C CYS A 176 -15.92 18.54 -10.17
N LEU A 177 -15.37 19.46 -10.97
CA LEU A 177 -14.28 20.35 -10.55
C LEU A 177 -14.79 21.67 -9.97
N THR A 178 -15.98 22.13 -10.40
CA THR A 178 -16.55 23.44 -10.03
C THR A 178 -17.66 23.36 -8.99
N GLU A 179 -18.51 22.35 -9.06
CA GLU A 179 -19.51 22.03 -8.06
C GLU A 179 -18.88 21.19 -6.96
N GLN A 180 -18.59 21.86 -5.85
CA GLN A 180 -18.36 21.16 -4.59
C GLN A 180 -19.50 20.17 -4.34
N SER A 181 -19.18 18.93 -3.96
CA SER A 181 -20.19 17.88 -3.75
C SER A 181 -21.37 18.40 -2.90
N PRO A 182 -22.61 17.92 -3.09
CA PRO A 182 -23.76 18.40 -2.32
C PRO A 182 -23.56 18.33 -0.79
N ARG A 183 -22.66 17.45 -0.32
CA ARG A 183 -22.25 17.33 1.10
C ARG A 183 -21.21 18.38 1.55
N SER A 184 -20.48 19.00 0.63
CA SER A 184 -19.55 20.10 0.87
C SER A 184 -20.26 21.45 1.12
N ARG A 185 -21.50 21.61 0.64
CA ARG A 185 -22.27 22.87 0.80
C ARG A 185 -22.67 23.20 2.26
N HIS A 186 -22.44 22.29 3.21
CA HIS A 186 -22.75 22.49 4.63
C HIS A 186 -21.61 23.12 5.45
N PHE A 187 -20.44 23.36 4.84
CA PHE A 187 -19.39 24.15 5.46
C PHE A 187 -19.44 25.55 4.84
N GLY A 188 -19.55 26.59 5.68
CA GLY A 188 -19.55 28.00 5.29
C GLY A 188 -18.21 28.42 4.67
N ALA A 189 -17.61 29.53 5.12
CA ALA A 189 -16.24 29.87 4.73
C ALA A 189 -15.32 28.64 4.85
N GLU A 190 -14.41 28.44 3.87
CA GLU A 190 -13.52 27.27 3.84
C GLU A 190 -12.92 27.01 5.23
N PRO A 191 -13.08 25.79 5.78
CA PRO A 191 -12.70 25.54 7.16
C PRO A 191 -11.19 25.72 7.31
N MET A 192 -10.78 26.50 8.31
CA MET A 192 -9.39 26.55 8.70
C MET A 192 -8.94 25.16 9.14
N TYR A 193 -7.66 24.83 8.88
CA TYR A 193 -7.02 23.62 9.38
C TYR A 193 -7.37 23.41 10.86
N SER A 194 -8.11 22.34 11.15
CA SER A 194 -8.66 22.12 12.48
C SER A 194 -7.53 21.67 13.41
N LYS A 195 -7.28 22.42 14.49
CA LYS A 195 -6.50 21.89 15.62
C LYS A 195 -7.27 20.71 16.19
N VAL A 196 -6.71 19.51 16.06
CA VAL A 196 -7.30 18.29 16.63
C VAL A 196 -7.35 18.41 18.15
N ASN A 197 -8.46 17.94 18.72
CA ASN A 197 -8.78 17.99 20.14
C ASN A 197 -7.60 17.50 21.00
N SER A 198 -7.14 18.32 21.94
CA SER A 198 -5.83 18.18 22.58
C SER A 198 -5.93 17.67 24.02
N GLY A 199 -6.14 16.36 24.18
CA GLY A 199 -6.00 15.67 25.48
C GLY A 199 -4.56 15.22 25.80
N TYR A 200 -3.61 15.49 24.90
CA TYR A 200 -2.22 15.09 25.08
C TYR A 200 -1.48 15.94 26.12
N LYS A 201 -0.49 15.31 26.76
CA LYS A 201 0.52 15.98 27.57
C LYS A 201 1.71 16.36 26.68
N THR A 202 2.55 17.27 27.15
CA THR A 202 3.76 17.68 26.42
C THR A 202 4.99 17.54 27.30
N PHE A 203 6.04 16.97 26.72
CA PHE A 203 7.40 17.09 27.21
C PHE A 203 8.08 18.23 26.44
N LEU A 204 8.73 19.14 27.17
CA LEU A 204 9.51 20.24 26.60
C LEU A 204 10.97 20.06 26.99
N ASN A 205 11.84 20.09 25.99
CA ASN A 205 13.28 20.17 26.14
C ASN A 205 13.74 21.56 25.66
N ASP A 206 14.18 22.38 26.59
CA ASP A 206 14.63 23.76 26.33
C ASP A 206 16.09 23.84 25.81
N GLU A 207 16.76 22.68 25.68
CA GLU A 207 18.08 22.59 25.07
C GLU A 207 17.98 22.43 23.54
N PRO A 208 18.95 22.97 22.77
CA PRO A 208 18.99 22.80 21.32
C PRO A 208 18.94 21.33 20.91
N TYR A 209 17.99 21.00 20.04
CA TYR A 209 17.83 19.65 19.49
C TYR A 209 18.42 19.58 18.09
N HIS A 210 19.43 18.73 17.94
CA HIS A 210 20.16 18.51 16.70
C HIS A 210 19.54 17.37 15.90
N PHE A 211 19.32 17.62 14.61
CA PHE A 211 18.80 16.63 13.67
C PHE A 211 19.94 15.90 12.97
N LYS A 212 19.68 14.66 12.56
CA LYS A 212 20.63 13.82 11.83
C LYS A 212 21.15 14.46 10.54
N TYR A 213 20.31 15.22 9.83
CA TYR A 213 20.63 15.73 8.50
C TYR A 213 20.80 17.26 8.47
N ASN A 214 21.67 17.70 7.56
CA ASN A 214 21.86 19.11 7.15
C ASN A 214 22.22 20.08 8.29
N ASP A 215 22.91 19.60 9.32
CA ASP A 215 23.23 20.39 10.54
C ASP A 215 21.99 21.09 11.12
N GLY A 216 20.82 20.47 10.95
CA GLY A 216 19.55 21.05 11.36
C GLY A 216 19.45 21.14 12.87
N VAL A 217 18.99 22.29 13.38
CA VAL A 217 18.81 22.52 14.82
C VAL A 217 17.50 23.26 15.06
N ILE A 218 16.75 22.85 16.08
CA ILE A 218 15.71 23.69 16.68
C ILE A 218 16.11 24.09 18.11
N PRO A 219 15.79 25.32 18.55
CA PRO A 219 16.19 25.82 19.87
C PRO A 219 15.49 25.11 21.03
N GLN A 220 14.30 24.54 20.80
CA GLN A 220 13.54 23.79 21.80
C GLN A 220 12.77 22.66 21.11
N LEU A 221 12.71 21.50 21.75
CA LEU A 221 11.97 20.33 21.28
C LEU A 221 10.73 20.13 22.15
N GLN A 222 9.56 19.98 21.52
CA GLN A 222 8.33 19.58 22.18
C GLN A 222 7.91 18.20 21.67
N VAL A 223 7.54 17.30 22.57
CA VAL A 223 6.98 15.97 22.24
C VAL A 223 5.62 15.85 22.90
N ALA A 224 4.57 15.71 22.10
CA ALA A 224 3.24 15.41 22.60
C ALA A 224 3.06 13.90 22.81
N TYR A 225 2.43 13.52 23.91
CA TYR A 225 2.19 12.12 24.25
C TYR A 225 0.92 11.93 25.07
N GLU A 226 0.38 10.72 25.02
CA GLU A 226 -0.75 10.27 25.83
C GLU A 226 -0.44 8.93 26.50
N THR A 227 -1.16 8.62 27.58
CA THR A 227 -0.87 7.48 28.44
C THR A 227 -2.12 6.75 28.90
N TRP A 228 -2.08 5.42 28.97
CA TRP A 228 -3.17 4.58 29.50
C TRP A 228 -2.60 3.48 30.40
N GLY A 229 -3.37 3.07 31.42
CA GLY A 229 -2.93 2.13 32.45
C GLY A 229 -2.14 2.79 33.58
N GLU A 230 -1.63 1.97 34.51
CA GLU A 230 -0.90 2.43 35.70
C GLU A 230 0.59 2.05 35.60
N LEU A 231 1.47 3.04 35.78
CA LEU A 231 2.91 2.82 35.87
C LEU A 231 3.23 2.20 37.23
N ASN A 232 3.85 1.01 37.24
CA ASN A 232 4.19 0.34 38.49
C ASN A 232 5.42 0.98 39.18
N GLU A 233 5.65 0.62 40.44
CA GLU A 233 6.76 1.17 41.25
C GLU A 233 8.15 0.91 40.63
N ALA A 234 8.32 -0.26 40.00
CA ALA A 234 9.57 -0.63 39.33
C ALA A 234 9.77 0.09 37.97
N LYS A 235 8.72 0.72 37.44
CA LYS A 235 8.64 1.31 36.10
C LYS A 235 9.06 0.35 34.98
N ASP A 236 8.78 -0.94 35.14
CA ASP A 236 9.19 -1.99 34.20
C ASP A 236 8.03 -2.51 33.33
N ASN A 237 6.81 -2.00 33.52
CA ASN A 237 5.62 -2.38 32.75
C ASN A 237 5.27 -1.41 31.61
N VAL A 238 6.25 -0.65 31.10
CA VAL A 238 6.00 0.39 30.09
C VAL A 238 5.99 -0.17 28.67
N VAL A 239 4.95 0.12 27.90
CA VAL A 239 4.91 -0.14 26.46
C VAL A 239 4.93 1.19 25.70
N LEU A 240 5.99 1.43 24.94
CA LEU A 240 6.07 2.57 24.01
C LEU A 240 5.34 2.20 22.72
N LEU A 241 4.30 2.95 22.40
CA LEU A 241 3.50 2.80 21.18
C LEU A 241 3.92 3.87 20.15
N CYS A 242 4.52 3.42 19.05
CA CYS A 242 4.96 4.25 17.93
C CYS A 242 3.89 4.29 16.83
N THR A 243 3.58 5.48 16.33
CA THR A 243 2.47 5.70 15.39
C THR A 243 2.88 5.54 13.93
N GLY A 244 1.90 5.26 13.06
CA GLY A 244 2.06 5.41 11.61
C GLY A 244 2.16 6.88 11.19
N LEU A 245 2.34 7.13 9.88
CA LEU A 245 2.54 8.49 9.34
C LEU A 245 1.47 9.50 9.78
N SER A 246 0.20 9.10 9.72
CA SER A 246 -0.94 10.03 9.87
C SER A 246 -1.61 10.01 11.25
N ALA A 247 -1.15 9.16 12.16
CA ALA A 247 -1.76 8.98 13.48
C ALA A 247 -1.12 9.91 14.52
N SER A 248 -1.96 10.46 15.41
CA SER A 248 -1.56 11.24 16.58
C SER A 248 -1.17 10.32 17.75
N SER A 249 -0.76 10.92 18.87
CA SER A 249 -0.61 10.20 20.15
C SER A 249 -1.92 9.53 20.61
N HIS A 250 -3.08 9.97 20.13
CA HIS A 250 -4.39 9.55 20.61
C HIS A 250 -4.81 8.15 20.13
N ALA A 251 -4.22 7.11 20.73
CA ALA A 251 -4.51 5.71 20.41
C ALA A 251 -5.87 5.24 20.97
N LYS A 252 -6.32 5.82 22.09
CA LYS A 252 -7.57 5.46 22.77
C LYS A 252 -8.22 6.66 23.46
N SER A 253 -9.55 6.69 23.46
CA SER A 253 -10.37 7.60 24.27
C SER A 253 -9.99 7.58 25.76
N HIS A 254 -9.98 8.76 26.39
CA HIS A 254 -9.77 8.95 27.82
C HIS A 254 -10.50 10.23 28.29
N PRO A 255 -10.62 10.51 29.61
CA PRO A 255 -11.46 11.62 30.09
C PRO A 255 -11.15 13.00 29.48
N ASP A 256 -9.87 13.32 29.23
CA ASP A 256 -9.47 14.61 28.65
C ASP A 256 -9.63 14.66 27.11
N ASN A 257 -9.77 13.49 26.46
CA ASN A 257 -10.15 13.40 25.05
C ASN A 257 -11.05 12.17 24.80
N PRO A 258 -12.38 12.34 24.85
CA PRO A 258 -13.33 11.23 24.78
C PRO A 258 -13.58 10.74 23.35
N THR A 259 -12.96 11.35 22.33
CA THR A 259 -13.09 10.86 20.95
C THR A 259 -12.49 9.47 20.82
N PRO A 260 -13.02 8.59 19.96
CA PRO A 260 -12.35 7.33 19.68
C PRO A 260 -10.96 7.55 19.09
N GLY A 261 -9.96 6.88 19.65
CA GLY A 261 -8.59 6.91 19.17
C GLY A 261 -8.37 6.02 17.94
N TRP A 262 -7.21 6.16 17.29
CA TRP A 262 -6.92 5.41 16.05
C TRP A 262 -6.75 3.90 16.26
N TRP A 263 -6.56 3.45 17.51
CA TRP A 263 -6.48 2.03 17.89
C TRP A 263 -7.40 1.71 19.08
N GLU A 264 -8.60 2.31 19.09
CA GLU A 264 -9.54 2.32 20.22
C GLU A 264 -9.81 0.95 20.86
N ASN A 265 -10.00 -0.07 20.02
CA ASN A 265 -10.32 -1.44 20.45
C ASN A 265 -9.06 -2.31 20.67
N PHE A 266 -7.88 -1.78 20.34
CA PHE A 266 -6.60 -2.46 20.49
C PHE A 266 -5.94 -2.16 21.84
N VAL A 267 -6.21 -0.97 22.39
CA VAL A 267 -5.74 -0.52 23.70
C VAL A 267 -6.90 -0.51 24.70
N GLY A 268 -6.67 -1.01 25.92
CA GLY A 268 -7.65 -0.96 27.01
C GLY A 268 -7.62 -2.20 27.90
N PRO A 269 -8.50 -2.26 28.92
CA PRO A 269 -8.56 -3.39 29.85
C PRO A 269 -8.82 -4.71 29.11
N GLY A 270 -7.91 -5.68 29.23
CA GLY A 270 -8.02 -6.98 28.56
C GLY A 270 -7.72 -6.99 27.06
N CYS A 271 -7.53 -5.83 26.42
CA CYS A 271 -7.24 -5.70 24.99
C CYS A 271 -5.82 -6.22 24.62
N ALA A 272 -5.43 -6.08 23.35
CA ALA A 272 -4.12 -6.50 22.87
C ALA A 272 -2.97 -5.76 23.57
N LEU A 273 -3.12 -4.45 23.74
CA LEU A 273 -2.34 -3.63 24.64
C LEU A 273 -3.15 -3.44 25.93
N ASP A 274 -2.93 -4.38 26.86
CA ASP A 274 -3.72 -4.56 28.07
C ASP A 274 -3.36 -3.53 29.15
N THR A 275 -4.23 -2.55 29.38
CA THR A 275 -3.98 -1.47 30.34
C THR A 275 -4.11 -1.92 31.80
N ASP A 276 -4.62 -3.13 32.07
CA ASP A 276 -4.62 -3.71 33.41
C ASP A 276 -3.24 -4.25 33.81
N LYS A 277 -2.33 -4.41 32.83
CA LYS A 277 -0.98 -4.96 33.03
C LYS A 277 0.11 -3.95 32.72
N PHE A 278 -0.10 -3.16 31.67
CA PHE A 278 0.92 -2.27 31.13
C PHE A 278 0.55 -0.80 31.26
N PHE A 279 1.57 0.02 31.45
CA PHE A 279 1.50 1.45 31.23
C PHE A 279 1.84 1.73 29.77
N ILE A 280 0.83 2.04 28.97
CA ILE A 280 0.99 2.35 27.54
C ILE A 280 1.28 3.84 27.42
N ILE A 281 2.34 4.21 26.71
CA ILE A 281 2.65 5.59 26.34
C ILE A 281 2.77 5.70 24.81
N CYS A 282 2.02 6.61 24.21
CA CYS A 282 2.06 6.86 22.77
C CYS A 282 2.52 8.29 22.50
N CYS A 283 3.65 8.42 21.80
CA CYS A 283 4.22 9.71 21.43
C CYS A 283 3.80 10.07 20.00
N ASN A 284 3.44 11.33 19.77
CA ASN A 284 3.28 11.85 18.42
C ASN A 284 4.66 12.08 17.78
N ASN A 285 4.82 11.70 16.51
CA ASN A 285 6.10 11.80 15.79
C ASN A 285 6.65 13.23 15.76
N LEU A 286 7.96 13.38 15.94
CA LEU A 286 8.68 14.61 15.59
C LEU A 286 8.52 14.88 14.09
N GLY A 287 8.18 16.11 13.71
CA GLY A 287 7.78 16.47 12.34
C GLY A 287 6.28 16.31 12.05
N GLY A 288 5.52 15.69 12.96
CA GLY A 288 4.06 15.59 12.88
C GLY A 288 3.36 16.91 13.19
N CYS A 289 2.02 16.87 13.26
CA CYS A 289 1.18 18.07 13.44
C CYS A 289 0.21 18.00 14.62
N TYR A 290 0.35 17.00 15.49
CA TYR A 290 -0.53 16.80 16.65
C TYR A 290 0.19 17.05 17.98
N GLY A 291 0.82 18.22 18.09
CA GLY A 291 1.41 18.72 19.33
C GLY A 291 2.93 18.59 19.44
N SER A 292 3.56 17.56 18.86
CA SER A 292 5.04 17.53 18.81
C SER A 292 5.58 18.58 17.85
N SER A 293 6.83 19.02 18.06
CA SER A 293 7.52 19.96 17.16
C SER A 293 7.46 19.47 15.71
N GLY A 294 7.10 20.34 14.79
CA GLY A 294 7.02 20.04 13.36
C GLY A 294 6.92 21.30 12.52
N PRO A 295 6.74 21.16 11.19
CA PRO A 295 6.60 22.29 10.27
C PRO A 295 5.50 23.28 10.66
N SER A 296 4.40 22.81 11.22
CA SER A 296 3.30 23.65 11.69
C SER A 296 3.54 24.29 13.06
N SER A 297 4.62 23.97 13.77
CA SER A 297 4.96 24.61 15.04
C SER A 297 5.50 26.03 14.81
N ILE A 298 5.35 26.89 15.82
CA ILE A 298 5.93 28.23 15.81
C ILE A 298 7.42 28.16 16.13
N ASN A 299 8.24 28.73 15.27
CA ASN A 299 9.65 28.95 15.54
C ASN A 299 9.79 30.07 16.59
N PRO A 300 10.38 29.81 17.76
CA PRO A 300 10.45 30.79 18.84
C PRO A 300 11.36 31.98 18.52
N LEU A 301 12.27 31.86 17.54
CA LEU A 301 13.16 32.93 17.10
C LEU A 301 12.47 33.88 16.10
N THR A 302 11.73 33.34 15.14
CA THR A 302 11.10 34.15 14.08
C THR A 302 9.65 34.52 14.40
N LYS A 303 9.03 33.89 15.40
CA LYS A 303 7.60 33.99 15.77
C LYS A 303 6.63 33.65 14.63
N LYS A 304 7.12 32.92 13.61
CA LYS A 304 6.33 32.38 12.50
C LYS A 304 6.37 30.86 12.52
N HIS A 305 5.47 30.22 11.79
CA HIS A 305 5.55 28.78 11.54
C HIS A 305 6.92 28.41 10.94
N TYR A 306 7.45 27.23 11.30
CA TYR A 306 8.66 26.73 10.66
C TYR A 306 8.43 26.49 9.16
N ALA A 307 7.26 25.99 8.76
CA ALA A 307 6.97 25.63 7.38
C ALA A 307 8.09 24.73 6.81
N THR A 308 8.53 25.00 5.58
CA THR A 308 9.65 24.31 4.93
C THR A 308 11.04 24.72 5.42
N THR A 309 11.13 25.61 6.41
CA THR A 309 12.40 25.88 7.13
C THR A 309 12.63 24.93 8.30
N PHE A 310 11.67 24.06 8.62
CA PHE A 310 11.88 23.00 9.60
C PHE A 310 13.02 22.07 9.13
N PRO A 311 13.91 21.61 10.02
CA PRO A 311 14.94 20.63 9.65
C PRO A 311 14.38 19.34 9.06
N ILE A 312 15.09 18.75 8.10
CA ILE A 312 14.73 17.43 7.57
C ILE A 312 14.82 16.41 8.70
N VAL A 313 13.69 15.77 9.00
CA VAL A 313 13.56 14.80 10.09
C VAL A 313 13.84 13.38 9.58
N SER A 314 14.52 12.59 10.39
CA SER A 314 14.75 11.15 10.22
C SER A 314 13.96 10.34 11.24
N VAL A 315 13.86 9.02 11.03
CA VAL A 315 13.28 8.13 12.05
C VAL A 315 14.16 8.08 13.30
N ASP A 316 15.49 8.23 13.16
CA ASP A 316 16.41 8.38 14.30
C ASP A 316 16.03 9.57 15.17
N ASP A 317 15.75 10.73 14.56
CA ASP A 317 15.34 11.93 15.30
C ASP A 317 14.02 11.71 16.04
N MET A 318 13.07 10.95 15.47
CA MET A 318 11.82 10.62 16.15
C MET A 318 12.08 9.74 17.37
N VAL A 319 12.89 8.68 17.20
CA VAL A 319 13.24 7.74 18.26
C VAL A 319 14.03 8.43 19.38
N HIS A 320 15.01 9.27 19.06
CA HIS A 320 15.71 10.07 20.07
C HIS A 320 14.75 10.97 20.86
N ALA A 321 13.82 11.66 20.19
CA ALA A 321 12.81 12.48 20.86
C ALA A 321 11.89 11.67 21.80
N PHE A 322 11.50 10.45 21.41
CA PHE A 322 10.69 9.57 22.27
C PHE A 322 11.44 9.19 23.54
N PHE A 323 12.71 8.84 23.43
CA PHE A 323 13.51 8.42 24.59
C PHE A 323 13.84 9.60 25.53
N LEU A 324 14.02 10.82 24.99
CA LEU A 324 14.09 12.03 25.83
C LEU A 324 12.78 12.25 26.62
N ALA A 325 11.63 12.04 25.99
CA ALA A 325 10.34 12.12 26.69
C ALA A 325 10.22 11.05 27.78
N LEU A 326 10.65 9.80 27.52
CA LEU A 326 10.68 8.73 28.53
C LEU A 326 11.63 9.06 29.69
N ASP A 327 12.80 9.65 29.41
CA ASP A 327 13.76 10.08 30.41
C ASP A 327 13.17 11.14 31.35
N SER A 328 12.39 12.08 30.82
CA SER A 328 11.69 13.08 31.61
C SER A 328 10.66 12.50 32.60
N LEU A 329 10.12 11.33 32.28
CA LEU A 329 9.19 10.56 33.14
C LEU A 329 9.94 9.60 34.09
N GLY A 330 11.28 9.59 34.03
CA GLY A 330 12.14 8.69 34.76
C GLY A 330 11.95 7.23 34.37
N ILE A 331 11.63 6.94 33.11
CA ILE A 331 11.47 5.59 32.56
C ILE A 331 12.77 5.18 31.88
N GLN A 332 13.56 4.35 32.56
CA GLN A 332 14.89 3.94 32.06
C GLN A 332 14.81 2.80 31.04
N LYS A 333 13.80 1.92 31.15
CA LYS A 333 13.63 0.76 30.28
C LYS A 333 12.15 0.59 29.96
N VAL A 334 11.86 0.27 28.70
CA VAL A 334 10.52 -0.12 28.28
C VAL A 334 10.44 -1.65 28.19
N HIS A 335 9.31 -2.19 28.63
CA HIS A 335 8.99 -3.61 28.47
C HIS A 335 8.94 -3.99 27.00
N ALA A 336 8.26 -3.17 26.19
CA ALA A 336 8.16 -3.37 24.75
C ALA A 336 8.06 -2.04 23.99
N VAL A 337 8.54 -2.03 22.75
CA VAL A 337 8.20 -1.01 21.75
C VAL A 337 7.32 -1.66 20.70
N VAL A 338 6.14 -1.10 20.49
CA VAL A 338 5.11 -1.62 19.58
C VAL A 338 4.83 -0.57 18.52
N GLY A 339 4.80 -0.98 17.25
CA GLY A 339 4.49 -0.05 16.18
C GLY A 339 4.14 -0.73 14.86
N SER A 340 3.37 -0.02 14.06
CA SER A 340 2.96 -0.43 12.72
C SER A 340 3.37 0.60 11.67
N SER A 341 3.68 0.16 10.45
CA SER A 341 4.13 1.04 9.37
C SER A 341 5.40 1.82 9.77
N LEU A 342 5.39 3.16 9.70
CA LEU A 342 6.43 4.02 10.29
C LEU A 342 6.71 3.70 11.77
N GLY A 343 5.68 3.35 12.53
CA GLY A 343 5.83 2.92 13.91
C GLY A 343 6.65 1.64 14.02
N GLY A 344 6.51 0.70 13.08
CA GLY A 344 7.32 -0.53 13.05
C GLY A 344 8.79 -0.27 12.72
N MET A 345 9.06 0.68 11.81
CA MET A 345 10.43 1.20 11.58
C MET A 345 11.02 1.77 12.88
N SER A 346 10.23 2.59 13.58
CA SER A 346 10.61 3.21 14.85
C SER A 346 10.85 2.17 15.95
N SER A 347 10.05 1.11 16.01
CA SER A 347 10.22 0.01 16.97
C SER A 347 11.55 -0.73 16.77
N LEU A 348 11.86 -1.10 15.51
CA LEU A 348 13.12 -1.76 15.17
C LEU A 348 14.31 -0.86 15.50
N LEU A 349 14.23 0.42 15.10
CA LEU A 349 15.30 1.38 15.35
C LEU A 349 15.49 1.68 16.84
N SER A 350 14.41 1.72 17.63
CA SER A 350 14.47 1.89 19.09
C SER A 350 15.32 0.80 19.74
N ALA A 351 15.14 -0.47 19.34
CA ALA A 351 15.96 -1.56 19.85
C ALA A 351 17.41 -1.51 19.33
N ALA A 352 17.63 -1.01 18.11
CA ALA A 352 18.97 -0.87 17.55
C ALA A 352 19.78 0.27 18.18
N LEU A 353 19.13 1.39 18.52
CA LEU A 353 19.76 2.56 19.16
C LEU A 353 19.87 2.42 20.68
N TYR A 354 18.90 1.76 21.31
CA TYR A 354 18.83 1.61 22.76
C TYR A 354 18.64 0.13 23.19
N PRO A 355 19.57 -0.77 22.82
CA PRO A 355 19.41 -2.22 23.05
C PRO A 355 19.21 -2.60 24.53
N ASP A 356 19.83 -1.85 25.45
CA ASP A 356 19.70 -2.11 26.89
C ASP A 356 18.36 -1.61 27.49
N ARG A 357 17.71 -0.66 26.80
CA ARG A 357 16.47 -0.01 27.24
C ARG A 357 15.22 -0.59 26.61
N VAL A 358 15.33 -1.48 25.63
CA VAL A 358 14.18 -2.10 24.96
C VAL A 358 14.10 -3.59 25.29
N GLY A 359 13.06 -3.99 26.03
CA GLY A 359 12.87 -5.39 26.43
C GLY A 359 12.38 -6.30 25.30
N ARG A 360 11.48 -5.81 24.44
CA ARG A 360 10.85 -6.55 23.33
C ARG A 360 10.46 -5.60 22.20
N VAL A 361 10.35 -6.11 20.98
CA VAL A 361 9.91 -5.35 19.80
C VAL A 361 8.73 -6.01 19.12
N VAL A 362 7.76 -5.20 18.71
CA VAL A 362 6.71 -5.58 17.78
C VAL A 362 6.77 -4.66 16.57
N SER A 363 7.00 -5.25 15.39
CA SER A 363 7.05 -4.57 14.10
C SER A 363 5.96 -5.13 13.18
N ILE A 364 4.99 -4.30 12.80
CA ILE A 364 3.82 -4.69 12.01
C ILE A 364 3.84 -3.95 10.67
N SER A 365 3.81 -4.66 9.54
CA SER A 365 3.76 -4.09 8.18
C SER A 365 4.81 -2.99 7.96
N ALA A 366 6.06 -3.25 8.33
CA ALA A 366 7.18 -2.32 8.20
C ALA A 366 8.35 -2.96 7.43
N CYS A 367 9.48 -2.29 7.35
CA CYS A 367 10.68 -2.77 6.66
C CYS A 367 11.95 -2.43 7.45
N ALA A 368 13.06 -3.10 7.14
CA ALA A 368 14.39 -2.71 7.62
C ALA A 368 15.01 -1.54 6.82
N GLN A 369 14.56 -1.36 5.57
CA GLN A 369 14.92 -0.27 4.68
C GLN A 369 13.78 -0.07 3.68
N SER A 370 13.48 1.17 3.31
CA SER A 370 12.45 1.45 2.29
C SER A 370 12.87 0.95 0.90
N HIS A 371 12.01 0.16 0.26
CA HIS A 371 12.24 -0.38 -1.09
C HIS A 371 11.81 0.61 -2.20
N PRO A 372 12.34 0.48 -3.44
CA PRO A 372 12.08 1.44 -4.52
C PRO A 372 10.60 1.70 -4.83
N ALA A 373 9.73 0.68 -4.74
CA ALA A 373 8.30 0.84 -5.02
C ALA A 373 7.61 1.79 -4.03
N SER A 374 7.89 1.64 -2.73
CA SER A 374 7.29 2.48 -1.70
C SER A 374 7.86 3.91 -1.73
N ILE A 375 9.13 4.06 -2.07
CA ILE A 375 9.77 5.36 -2.33
C ILE A 375 9.14 6.06 -3.53
N ALA A 376 8.92 5.35 -4.65
CA ALA A 376 8.30 5.92 -5.84
C ALA A 376 6.88 6.41 -5.57
N LEU A 377 6.07 5.62 -4.86
CA LEU A 377 4.71 5.98 -4.46
C LEU A 377 4.69 7.23 -3.57
N ARG A 378 5.51 7.25 -2.51
CA ARG A 378 5.61 8.42 -1.60
C ARG A 378 6.19 9.65 -2.30
N TYR A 379 7.10 9.48 -3.26
CA TYR A 379 7.58 10.59 -4.08
C TYR A 379 6.46 11.21 -4.93
N VAL A 380 5.64 10.40 -5.60
CA VAL A 380 4.49 10.90 -6.38
C VAL A 380 3.49 11.59 -5.46
N GLN A 381 3.19 11.00 -4.30
CA GLN A 381 2.32 11.61 -3.29
C GLN A 381 2.80 13.02 -2.89
N ARG A 382 4.09 13.17 -2.55
CA ARG A 382 4.68 14.46 -2.21
C ARG A 382 4.63 15.44 -3.38
N ARG A 383 4.91 14.97 -4.60
CA ARG A 383 4.92 15.81 -5.81
C ARG A 383 3.53 16.36 -6.12
N VAL A 384 2.49 15.54 -5.98
CA VAL A 384 1.09 15.96 -6.15
C VAL A 384 0.75 17.07 -5.14
N LEU A 385 1.10 16.90 -3.86
CA LEU A 385 0.87 17.94 -2.86
C LEU A 385 1.61 19.25 -3.18
N MET A 386 2.91 19.17 -3.47
CA MET A 386 3.74 20.34 -3.77
C MET A 386 3.35 21.05 -5.08
N SER A 387 2.56 20.40 -5.95
CA SER A 387 2.06 20.99 -7.19
C SER A 387 0.84 21.89 -6.99
N ASP A 388 0.20 21.84 -5.82
CA ASP A 388 -0.90 22.74 -5.50
C ASP A 388 -0.41 24.19 -5.45
N PRO A 389 -0.99 25.12 -6.24
CA PRO A 389 -0.56 26.52 -6.27
C PRO A 389 -0.66 27.19 -4.90
N ASN A 390 -1.59 26.75 -4.05
CA ASN A 390 -1.77 27.27 -2.69
C ASN A 390 -0.74 26.74 -1.70
N TRP A 391 0.06 25.72 -2.04
CA TRP A 391 1.12 25.22 -1.14
C TRP A 391 2.17 26.29 -0.88
N ASN A 392 2.37 27.23 -1.80
CA ASN A 392 3.23 28.40 -1.62
C ASN A 392 4.62 28.07 -1.01
N LYS A 393 5.29 27.04 -1.56
CA LYS A 393 6.58 26.55 -1.06
C LYS A 393 6.58 26.15 0.43
N GLY A 394 5.41 25.82 0.98
CA GLY A 394 5.17 25.48 2.37
C GLY A 394 4.67 26.62 3.26
N PHE A 395 4.63 27.86 2.76
CA PHE A 395 4.25 29.05 3.54
C PHE A 395 2.76 29.43 3.33
N TYR A 396 1.86 28.48 3.54
CA TYR A 396 0.41 28.66 3.37
C TYR A 396 -0.34 29.02 4.66
N TYR A 397 0.32 29.03 5.83
CA TYR A 397 -0.35 29.17 7.13
C TYR A 397 -1.14 30.48 7.31
N ASP A 398 -0.73 31.56 6.65
CA ASP A 398 -1.39 32.87 6.68
C ASP A 398 -2.19 33.14 5.38
N GLY A 399 -2.43 32.11 4.56
CA GLY A 399 -3.01 32.26 3.22
C GLY A 399 -3.93 31.09 2.82
N PRO A 400 -4.19 30.94 1.51
CA PRO A 400 -5.01 29.83 1.00
C PRO A 400 -4.38 28.47 1.33
N TYR A 401 -5.21 27.54 1.81
CA TYR A 401 -4.76 26.19 2.16
C TYR A 401 -4.61 25.31 0.91
N PRO A 402 -3.55 24.47 0.78
CA PRO A 402 -3.35 23.55 -0.36
C PRO A 402 -4.27 22.33 -0.28
N ARG A 403 -5.58 22.58 -0.32
CA ARG A 403 -6.62 21.58 -0.14
C ARG A 403 -6.56 20.51 -1.23
N LEU A 404 -6.43 20.90 -2.50
CA LEU A 404 -6.48 19.96 -3.63
C LEU A 404 -5.25 19.06 -3.64
N GLY A 405 -4.06 19.63 -3.42
CA GLY A 405 -2.82 18.86 -3.27
C GLY A 405 -2.90 17.85 -2.13
N MET A 406 -3.46 18.27 -0.99
CA MET A 406 -3.62 17.38 0.17
C MET A 406 -4.67 16.29 -0.07
N LYS A 407 -5.79 16.63 -0.71
CA LYS A 407 -6.83 15.69 -1.13
C LYS A 407 -6.26 14.61 -2.05
N HIS A 408 -5.60 15.00 -3.13
CA HIS A 408 -5.03 14.06 -4.10
C HIS A 408 -3.87 13.25 -3.51
N ALA A 409 -3.04 13.84 -2.65
CA ALA A 409 -2.03 13.09 -1.91
C ALA A 409 -2.65 12.01 -1.01
N ARG A 410 -3.84 12.27 -0.43
CA ARG A 410 -4.57 11.25 0.33
C ARG A 410 -5.16 10.18 -0.57
N GLU A 411 -5.73 10.53 -1.72
CA GLU A 411 -6.26 9.56 -2.69
C GLU A 411 -5.17 8.56 -3.13
N VAL A 412 -3.98 9.06 -3.48
CA VAL A 412 -2.80 8.22 -3.80
C VAL A 412 -2.45 7.29 -2.64
N ALA A 413 -2.44 7.81 -1.41
CA ALA A 413 -2.19 6.99 -0.21
C ALA A 413 -3.26 5.89 -0.03
N THR A 414 -4.54 6.25 -0.12
CA THR A 414 -5.66 5.33 0.07
C THR A 414 -5.60 4.15 -0.91
N ILE A 415 -5.22 4.39 -2.17
CA ILE A 415 -5.01 3.33 -3.16
C ILE A 415 -3.95 2.32 -2.70
N THR A 416 -2.87 2.81 -2.07
CA THR A 416 -1.71 2.00 -1.66
C THR A 416 -1.85 1.37 -0.27
N TYR A 417 -2.76 1.86 0.57
CA TYR A 417 -2.97 1.33 1.92
C TYR A 417 -3.93 0.13 1.93
N ARG A 418 -4.76 0.02 0.90
CA ARG A 418 -5.74 -1.04 0.68
C ARG A 418 -5.25 -1.97 -0.41
N SER A 419 -5.95 -3.08 -0.65
CA SER A 419 -5.51 -4.08 -1.63
C SER A 419 -6.49 -4.25 -2.79
N GLY A 420 -5.96 -4.72 -3.94
CA GLY A 420 -6.74 -5.09 -5.12
C GLY A 420 -7.92 -6.02 -4.83
N PRO A 421 -7.72 -7.13 -4.08
CA PRO A 421 -8.82 -8.00 -3.66
C PRO A 421 -9.98 -7.29 -2.94
N GLU A 422 -9.68 -6.35 -2.03
CA GLU A 422 -10.73 -5.56 -1.35
C GLU A 422 -11.44 -4.62 -2.32
N TRP A 423 -10.71 -3.97 -3.24
CA TRP A 423 -11.29 -3.08 -4.24
C TRP A 423 -12.29 -3.80 -5.15
N GLU A 424 -11.93 -5.00 -5.63
CA GLU A 424 -12.81 -5.82 -6.48
C GLU A 424 -14.08 -6.26 -5.72
N GLN A 425 -13.93 -6.72 -4.48
CA GLN A 425 -15.06 -7.18 -3.66
C GLN A 425 -16.01 -6.03 -3.28
N ARG A 426 -15.46 -4.87 -2.93
CA ARG A 426 -16.25 -3.75 -2.40
C ARG A 426 -16.92 -2.96 -3.51
N PHE A 427 -16.19 -2.65 -4.59
CA PHE A 427 -16.65 -1.74 -5.64
C PHE A 427 -16.83 -2.44 -6.99
N GLY A 428 -15.89 -3.28 -7.41
CA GLY A 428 -15.90 -3.89 -8.75
C GLY A 428 -16.12 -2.83 -9.84
N ARG A 429 -17.19 -2.98 -10.63
CA ARG A 429 -17.59 -2.03 -11.68
C ARG A 429 -18.89 -1.26 -11.36
N LYS A 430 -19.28 -1.17 -10.09
CA LYS A 430 -20.50 -0.46 -9.67
C LYS A 430 -20.41 1.02 -10.03
N ARG A 431 -21.50 1.54 -10.62
CA ARG A 431 -21.65 2.96 -10.95
C ARG A 431 -22.35 3.70 -9.82
N ILE A 432 -22.14 5.01 -9.73
CA ILE A 432 -22.78 5.86 -8.72
C ILE A 432 -24.31 5.84 -8.88
N ASP A 433 -24.78 5.93 -10.14
CA ASP A 433 -26.20 5.80 -10.51
C ASP A 433 -26.39 4.57 -11.40
N ASP A 434 -27.38 3.74 -11.07
CA ASP A 434 -27.76 2.54 -11.85
C ASP A 434 -29.31 2.44 -11.98
N PRO A 435 -29.89 2.75 -13.16
CA PRO A 435 -29.20 3.08 -14.43
C PRO A 435 -28.58 4.49 -14.40
N PRO A 436 -27.56 4.78 -15.25
CA PRO A 436 -26.93 6.09 -15.31
C PRO A 436 -27.90 7.20 -15.71
N GLU A 437 -28.00 8.26 -14.91
CA GLU A 437 -28.83 9.43 -15.23
C GLU A 437 -28.21 10.34 -16.29
N VAL A 438 -26.87 10.35 -16.38
CA VAL A 438 -26.09 11.22 -17.28
C VAL A 438 -25.27 10.35 -18.23
N SER A 439 -25.08 10.84 -19.47
CA SER A 439 -24.15 10.20 -20.41
C SER A 439 -22.71 10.23 -19.87
N PRO A 440 -21.90 9.19 -20.17
CA PRO A 440 -20.51 9.13 -19.71
C PRO A 440 -19.72 10.39 -20.05
N ASN A 441 -19.03 10.93 -19.05
CA ASN A 441 -18.21 12.12 -19.15
C ASN A 441 -16.93 11.96 -18.30
N LEU A 442 -16.10 13.00 -18.19
CA LEU A 442 -14.83 12.93 -17.45
C LEU A 442 -14.98 13.13 -15.93
N CYS A 443 -16.20 13.32 -15.42
CA CYS A 443 -16.48 13.31 -13.99
C CYS A 443 -16.67 11.89 -13.45
N PRO A 444 -16.58 11.70 -12.11
CA PRO A 444 -16.72 10.38 -11.49
C PRO A 444 -18.00 9.65 -11.91
N GLU A 445 -17.85 8.39 -12.30
CA GLU A 445 -18.96 7.51 -12.73
C GLU A 445 -19.03 6.25 -11.85
N PHE A 446 -17.92 5.85 -11.23
CA PHE A 446 -17.81 4.64 -10.41
C PHE A 446 -17.84 4.94 -8.91
N GLU A 447 -18.41 4.03 -8.13
CA GLU A 447 -18.47 4.16 -6.65
C GLU A 447 -17.07 4.32 -6.02
N ILE A 448 -16.04 3.67 -6.60
CA ILE A 448 -14.67 3.77 -6.09
C ILE A 448 -14.08 5.19 -6.26
N GLU A 449 -14.44 5.89 -7.34
CA GLU A 449 -13.99 7.27 -7.58
C GLU A 449 -14.62 8.20 -6.53
N SER A 450 -15.93 8.08 -6.30
CA SER A 450 -16.65 8.81 -5.25
C SER A 450 -16.11 8.49 -3.84
N TYR A 451 -15.73 7.23 -3.60
CA TYR A 451 -15.12 6.84 -2.33
C TYR A 451 -13.75 7.51 -2.12
N LEU A 452 -12.88 7.51 -3.13
CA LEU A 452 -11.56 8.16 -3.05
C LEU A 452 -11.72 9.67 -2.81
N ASP A 453 -12.62 10.31 -3.55
CA ASP A 453 -12.94 11.73 -3.42
C ASP A 453 -13.37 12.09 -1.98
N TYR A 454 -14.29 11.31 -1.42
CA TYR A 454 -14.75 11.47 -0.04
C TYR A 454 -13.63 11.24 1.00
N GLN A 455 -12.79 10.23 0.81
CA GLN A 455 -11.66 9.97 1.70
C GLN A 455 -10.63 11.11 1.67
N GLY A 456 -10.34 11.64 0.48
CA GLY A 456 -9.47 12.79 0.31
C GLY A 456 -10.02 14.02 1.02
N ASP A 457 -11.30 14.34 0.82
CA ASP A 457 -11.96 15.48 1.45
C ASP A 457 -12.02 15.37 2.98
N SER A 458 -12.35 14.20 3.51
CA SER A 458 -12.42 13.97 4.95
C SER A 458 -11.05 14.11 5.65
N PHE A 459 -9.95 13.81 4.96
CA PHE A 459 -8.61 13.86 5.51
C PHE A 459 -7.96 15.23 5.37
N CYS A 460 -8.22 15.95 4.28
CA CYS A 460 -7.41 17.09 3.89
C CYS A 460 -7.28 18.16 4.98
N TYR A 461 -8.33 18.45 5.76
CA TYR A 461 -8.27 19.45 6.84
C TYR A 461 -7.79 18.94 8.20
N LYS A 462 -7.51 17.64 8.34
CA LYS A 462 -7.12 17.02 9.61
C LYS A 462 -5.61 16.91 9.79
N TYR A 463 -4.84 16.96 8.71
CA TYR A 463 -3.39 16.79 8.74
C TYR A 463 -2.66 17.95 8.06
N ASP A 464 -1.48 18.30 8.56
CA ASP A 464 -0.69 19.40 8.00
C ASP A 464 0.05 18.97 6.71
N PRO A 465 -0.08 19.73 5.60
CA PRO A 465 0.56 19.41 4.34
C PRO A 465 2.08 19.29 4.44
N ASN A 466 2.75 20.16 5.22
CA ASN A 466 4.20 20.10 5.35
C ASN A 466 4.61 18.91 6.22
N SER A 467 3.92 18.63 7.34
CA SER A 467 4.17 17.41 8.12
C SER A 467 4.09 16.16 7.26
N LEU A 468 3.12 16.07 6.34
CA LEU A 468 3.02 14.92 5.43
C LEU A 468 4.28 14.78 4.57
N LEU A 469 4.81 15.89 4.02
CA LEU A 469 6.05 15.89 3.24
C LEU A 469 7.25 15.42 4.07
N TYR A 470 7.40 15.93 5.29
CA TYR A 470 8.54 15.66 6.16
C TYR A 470 8.54 14.22 6.67
N ILE A 471 7.42 13.74 7.20
CA ILE A 471 7.29 12.35 7.67
C ILE A 471 7.43 11.36 6.51
N SER A 472 6.82 11.68 5.35
CA SER A 472 6.96 10.87 4.13
C SER A 472 8.42 10.77 3.66
N LYS A 473 9.18 11.87 3.73
CA LYS A 473 10.61 11.86 3.40
C LYS A 473 11.43 11.09 4.43
N ALA A 474 11.11 11.19 5.72
CA ALA A 474 11.77 10.43 6.78
C ALA A 474 11.65 8.91 6.55
N MET A 475 10.46 8.43 6.16
CA MET A 475 10.23 7.02 5.82
C MET A 475 11.09 6.57 4.62
N ASP A 476 11.26 7.42 3.61
CA ASP A 476 12.09 7.09 2.44
C ASP A 476 13.58 7.03 2.75
N LEU A 477 14.05 7.85 3.69
CA LEU A 477 15.45 7.89 4.12
C LEU A 477 15.79 6.78 5.12
N PHE A 478 14.78 6.08 5.66
CA PHE A 478 14.98 5.07 6.67
C PHE A 478 15.76 3.85 6.15
N ASP A 479 16.88 3.57 6.81
CA ASP A 479 17.75 2.43 6.57
C ASP A 479 18.43 2.01 7.88
N LEU A 480 18.07 0.84 8.42
CA LEU A 480 18.71 0.29 9.63
C LEU A 480 20.20 0.00 9.43
N GLY A 481 20.65 -0.20 8.20
CA GLY A 481 22.04 -0.46 7.82
C GLY A 481 22.86 0.82 7.61
N GLU A 482 22.27 2.01 7.70
CA GLU A 482 22.98 3.26 7.50
C GLU A 482 24.14 3.40 8.51
N GLY A 483 25.33 3.69 8.00
CA GLY A 483 26.56 3.77 8.80
C GLY A 483 27.27 2.44 9.06
N PHE A 484 26.76 1.32 8.53
CA PHE A 484 27.36 -0.01 8.63
C PHE A 484 27.74 -0.57 7.26
N SER A 485 28.50 -1.68 7.23
CA SER A 485 28.94 -2.27 5.97
C SER A 485 27.83 -3.05 5.26
N SER A 486 26.78 -3.43 5.99
CA SER A 486 25.62 -4.13 5.46
C SER A 486 24.37 -3.91 6.32
N LEU A 487 23.20 -4.20 5.75
CA LEU A 487 21.93 -4.16 6.46
C LEU A 487 21.89 -5.18 7.62
N VAL A 488 22.55 -6.33 7.48
CA VAL A 488 22.66 -7.35 8.55
C VAL A 488 23.38 -6.79 9.78
N GLU A 489 24.49 -6.06 9.59
CA GLU A 489 25.24 -5.45 10.70
C GLU A 489 24.41 -4.39 11.43
N GLY A 490 23.68 -3.56 10.69
CA GLY A 490 22.77 -2.58 11.28
C GLY A 490 21.69 -3.23 12.14
N VAL A 491 21.08 -4.30 11.63
CA VAL A 491 20.03 -5.10 12.30
C VAL A 491 20.58 -5.91 13.49
N ALA A 492 21.87 -6.26 13.52
CA ALA A 492 22.49 -7.05 14.61
C ALA A 492 22.41 -6.38 15.99
N ARG A 493 22.13 -5.09 16.03
CA ARG A 493 21.89 -4.34 17.28
C ARG A 493 20.53 -4.66 17.90
N VAL A 494 19.58 -5.16 17.12
CA VAL A 494 18.26 -5.62 17.62
C VAL A 494 18.43 -7.00 18.23
N GLN A 495 18.75 -7.05 19.53
CA GLN A 495 19.07 -8.28 20.26
C GLN A 495 17.91 -8.82 21.12
N CYS A 496 16.86 -8.01 21.34
CA CYS A 496 15.70 -8.39 22.14
C CYS A 496 14.79 -9.37 21.39
N PRO A 497 13.91 -10.11 22.10
CA PRO A 497 12.79 -10.80 21.46
C PRO A 497 12.02 -9.87 20.52
N THR A 498 11.73 -10.35 19.31
CA THR A 498 11.13 -9.53 18.26
C THR A 498 10.00 -10.30 17.58
N LEU A 499 8.82 -9.68 17.54
CA LEU A 499 7.69 -10.12 16.71
C LEU A 499 7.66 -9.30 15.42
N VAL A 500 7.63 -9.99 14.30
CA VAL A 500 7.44 -9.42 12.97
C VAL A 500 6.11 -9.91 12.41
N LEU A 501 5.22 -8.98 12.06
CA LEU A 501 3.94 -9.28 11.41
C LEU A 501 3.93 -8.70 10.00
N GLY A 502 3.69 -9.55 9.00
CA GLY A 502 3.49 -9.15 7.60
C GLY A 502 2.09 -9.47 7.11
N VAL A 503 1.64 -8.77 6.07
CA VAL A 503 0.31 -8.97 5.47
C VAL A 503 0.47 -9.31 3.99
N GLN A 504 -0.14 -10.41 3.55
CA GLN A 504 0.10 -10.96 2.21
C GLN A 504 -0.38 -10.03 1.08
N SER A 505 -1.42 -9.23 1.35
CA SER A 505 -2.00 -8.29 0.39
C SER A 505 -1.42 -6.86 0.49
N ASP A 506 -0.43 -6.63 1.36
CA ASP A 506 0.22 -5.33 1.48
C ASP A 506 1.04 -5.02 0.22
N VAL A 507 0.78 -3.87 -0.39
CA VAL A 507 1.48 -3.38 -1.58
C VAL A 507 2.43 -2.22 -1.27
N LEU A 508 2.28 -1.58 -0.10
CA LEU A 508 3.12 -0.47 0.33
C LEU A 508 4.40 -0.98 0.98
N PHE A 509 4.27 -1.94 1.90
CA PHE A 509 5.38 -2.70 2.46
C PHE A 509 5.12 -4.17 2.19
N PRO A 510 5.43 -4.66 0.97
CA PRO A 510 5.14 -6.02 0.57
C PRO A 510 5.63 -7.05 1.59
N VAL A 511 4.91 -8.16 1.73
CA VAL A 511 5.23 -9.21 2.71
C VAL A 511 6.69 -9.70 2.66
N THR A 512 7.32 -9.59 1.49
CA THR A 512 8.74 -9.87 1.29
C THR A 512 9.66 -9.00 2.15
N GLN A 513 9.29 -7.76 2.48
CA GLN A 513 10.04 -6.89 3.39
C GLN A 513 9.96 -7.36 4.85
N GLN A 514 8.83 -7.94 5.28
CA GLN A 514 8.73 -8.52 6.61
C GLN A 514 9.46 -9.87 6.71
N ARG A 515 9.41 -10.70 5.65
CA ARG A 515 10.29 -11.87 5.52
C ARG A 515 11.77 -11.48 5.58
N GLU A 516 12.13 -10.38 4.93
CA GLU A 516 13.49 -9.85 4.96
C GLU A 516 13.92 -9.43 6.37
N ILE A 517 13.07 -8.74 7.14
CA ILE A 517 13.37 -8.42 8.55
C ILE A 517 13.65 -9.69 9.35
N GLU A 518 12.79 -10.71 9.23
CA GLU A 518 12.99 -11.98 9.96
C GLU A 518 14.31 -12.66 9.57
N ARG A 519 14.58 -12.75 8.27
CA ARG A 519 15.82 -13.32 7.73
C ARG A 519 17.05 -12.58 8.27
N LEU A 520 17.05 -11.24 8.18
CA LEU A 520 18.16 -10.39 8.63
C LEU A 520 18.42 -10.55 10.13
N LEU A 521 17.37 -10.58 10.96
CA LEU A 521 17.52 -10.79 12.41
C LEU A 521 18.12 -12.17 12.72
N LYS A 522 17.71 -13.23 12.01
CA LYS A 522 18.29 -14.57 12.18
C LYS A 522 19.74 -14.64 11.70
N GLU A 523 20.06 -14.04 10.56
CA GLU A 523 21.44 -13.94 10.05
C GLU A 523 22.34 -13.20 11.04
N ALA A 524 21.79 -12.16 11.67
CA ALA A 524 22.43 -11.41 12.74
C ALA A 524 22.44 -12.12 14.11
N GLN A 525 22.17 -13.43 14.15
CA GLN A 525 22.20 -14.29 15.34
C GLN A 525 21.15 -13.96 16.42
N ASN A 526 20.11 -13.18 16.09
CA ASN A 526 18.94 -13.06 16.96
C ASN A 526 17.94 -14.21 16.64
N HIS A 527 17.99 -15.27 17.45
CA HIS A 527 17.09 -16.42 17.32
C HIS A 527 15.77 -16.26 18.09
N LYS A 528 15.56 -15.14 18.79
CA LYS A 528 14.33 -14.85 19.56
C LYS A 528 13.30 -14.11 18.70
N VAL A 529 13.21 -14.49 17.43
CA VAL A 529 12.35 -13.84 16.43
C VAL A 529 11.15 -14.72 16.16
N THR A 530 9.96 -14.14 16.23
CA THR A 530 8.71 -14.76 15.83
C THR A 530 8.17 -14.01 14.63
N TYR A 531 7.77 -14.74 13.59
CA TYR A 531 7.24 -14.16 12.36
C TYR A 531 5.88 -14.79 12.02
N TYR A 532 4.91 -13.94 11.71
CA TYR A 532 3.60 -14.36 11.18
C TYR A 532 3.22 -13.57 9.93
N GLU A 533 2.58 -14.28 9.02
CA GLU A 533 1.92 -13.71 7.84
C GLU A 533 0.42 -13.79 7.99
N LEU A 534 -0.24 -12.65 7.81
CA LEU A 534 -1.69 -12.55 7.89
C LEU A 534 -2.30 -12.64 6.48
N PRO A 535 -3.19 -13.61 6.21
CA PRO A 535 -3.93 -13.73 4.95
C PRO A 535 -5.14 -12.78 4.95
N SER A 536 -4.89 -11.49 5.13
CA SER A 536 -5.92 -10.44 5.15
C SER A 536 -6.08 -9.81 3.77
N ILE A 537 -7.29 -9.36 3.44
CA ILE A 537 -7.57 -8.63 2.20
C ILE A 537 -7.41 -7.11 2.35
N TYR A 538 -7.19 -6.58 3.55
CA TYR A 538 -7.21 -5.13 3.77
C TYR A 538 -5.89 -4.42 3.42
N GLY A 539 -4.88 -5.15 2.93
CA GLY A 539 -3.59 -4.60 2.58
C GLY A 539 -2.82 -4.06 3.78
N HIS A 540 -2.20 -2.90 3.60
CA HIS A 540 -1.44 -2.23 4.67
C HIS A 540 -2.32 -1.89 5.88
N ASP A 541 -3.59 -1.50 5.67
CA ASP A 541 -4.53 -1.12 6.73
C ASP A 541 -4.99 -2.30 7.61
N THR A 542 -4.59 -3.54 7.33
CA THR A 542 -4.94 -4.72 8.15
C THR A 542 -4.64 -4.51 9.63
N PHE A 543 -3.55 -3.82 10.02
CA PHE A 543 -3.24 -3.57 11.43
C PHE A 543 -4.25 -2.66 12.15
N LEU A 544 -5.02 -1.86 11.41
CA LEU A 544 -6.10 -1.02 11.95
C LEU A 544 -7.45 -1.76 11.98
N LEU A 545 -7.65 -2.71 11.08
CA LEU A 545 -8.97 -3.32 10.84
C LEU A 545 -9.10 -4.73 11.41
N ASP A 546 -8.06 -5.56 11.28
CA ASP A 546 -8.03 -6.91 11.82
C ASP A 546 -7.42 -6.91 13.22
N VAL A 547 -8.10 -6.21 14.13
CA VAL A 547 -7.72 -6.04 15.54
C VAL A 547 -7.55 -7.39 16.24
N VAL A 548 -8.29 -8.42 15.81
CA VAL A 548 -8.27 -9.74 16.45
C VAL A 548 -7.01 -10.52 16.08
N ALA A 549 -6.72 -10.72 14.79
CA ALA A 549 -5.57 -11.53 14.37
C ALA A 549 -4.26 -10.85 14.74
N VAL A 550 -4.17 -9.53 14.52
CA VAL A 550 -3.01 -8.72 14.89
C VAL A 550 -2.88 -8.67 16.41
N GLY A 551 -3.99 -8.41 17.12
CA GLY A 551 -4.01 -8.26 18.56
C GLY A 551 -3.61 -9.53 19.31
N ALA A 552 -4.06 -10.71 18.85
CA ALA A 552 -3.70 -11.98 19.46
C ALA A 552 -2.18 -12.23 19.41
N ALA A 553 -1.54 -11.98 18.26
CA ALA A 553 -0.10 -12.15 18.11
C ALA A 553 0.69 -11.14 18.97
N VAL A 554 0.27 -9.86 18.97
CA VAL A 554 0.90 -8.81 19.79
C VAL A 554 0.78 -9.13 21.28
N LYS A 555 -0.43 -9.43 21.75
CA LYS A 555 -0.70 -9.76 23.16
C LYS A 555 0.13 -10.95 23.60
N GLY A 556 0.14 -12.04 22.81
CA GLY A 556 0.95 -13.22 23.08
C GLY A 556 2.43 -12.88 23.26
N HIS A 557 3.01 -12.09 22.34
CA HIS A 557 4.43 -11.75 22.38
C HIS A 557 4.82 -10.86 23.57
N ILE A 558 4.02 -9.83 23.86
CA ILE A 558 4.35 -8.89 24.95
C ILE A 558 4.01 -9.46 26.33
N GLU A 559 3.06 -10.39 26.43
CA GLU A 559 2.72 -11.03 27.71
C GLU A 559 3.53 -12.30 28.01
N THR A 560 4.37 -12.76 27.07
CA THR A 560 5.26 -13.90 27.32
C THR A 560 6.24 -13.55 28.45
N ASP A 561 6.40 -14.47 29.42
CA ASP A 561 7.28 -14.34 30.60
C ASP A 561 6.94 -13.21 31.58
N LEU A 562 5.73 -12.66 31.51
CA LEU A 562 5.29 -11.65 32.46
C LEU A 562 5.21 -12.28 33.86
N LYS A 563 6.13 -11.88 34.75
CA LYS A 563 6.06 -12.25 36.16
C LYS A 563 4.77 -11.64 36.70
N ILE A 564 3.75 -12.46 36.95
CA ILE A 564 2.52 -12.03 37.60
C ILE A 564 2.89 -11.57 39.01
N HIS A 565 3.15 -10.28 39.18
CA HIS A 565 3.29 -9.66 40.50
C HIS A 565 1.86 -9.48 41.02
N GLY A 566 1.31 -10.55 41.58
CA GLY A 566 -0.04 -10.56 42.09
C GLY A 566 -0.22 -9.57 43.23
N LYS A 567 -1.16 -8.62 43.09
CA LYS A 567 -1.97 -8.19 44.23
C LYS A 567 -2.82 -9.40 44.64
N GLY A 568 -2.43 -10.04 45.74
CA GLY A 568 -2.79 -11.42 46.06
C GLY A 568 -4.26 -11.71 46.32
N LYS A 569 -4.63 -12.97 46.09
CA LYS A 569 -5.31 -13.80 47.10
C LYS A 569 -4.70 -15.20 47.04
N ASP A 570 -4.06 -15.57 48.14
CA ASP A 570 -3.53 -16.90 48.42
C ASP A 570 -4.65 -17.96 48.31
N PRO A 571 -4.53 -18.99 47.45
CA PRO A 571 -5.53 -20.05 47.33
C PRO A 571 -5.60 -20.99 48.55
N THR A 572 -4.74 -20.83 49.55
CA THR A 572 -4.64 -21.79 50.67
C THR A 572 -5.53 -21.48 51.89
N MET A 573 -6.27 -20.37 51.90
CA MET A 573 -7.25 -20.07 52.96
C MET A 573 -8.70 -20.17 52.47
N ASN A 574 -9.18 -21.39 52.24
CA ASN A 574 -10.61 -21.69 52.44
C ASN A 574 -10.84 -23.20 52.67
N LYS A 575 -10.28 -23.70 53.77
CA LYS A 575 -10.80 -24.88 54.45
C LYS A 575 -10.97 -24.52 55.92
N SER A 576 -12.17 -24.06 56.31
CA SER A 576 -12.84 -24.48 57.54
C SER A 576 -14.10 -23.67 57.84
N LYS A 577 -15.09 -24.41 58.37
CA LYS A 577 -16.35 -24.02 59.03
C LYS A 577 -17.54 -23.90 58.06
N ASN A 578 -18.32 -24.97 57.90
CA ASN A 578 -19.35 -25.55 58.79
C ASN A 578 -20.65 -24.74 58.85
N PHE A 579 -21.73 -25.47 58.53
CA PHE A 579 -23.17 -25.20 58.54
C PHE A 579 -23.75 -24.54 57.29
#